data_AF-A0A3N5A7X7-F1
#
_entry.id   AF-A0A3N5A7X7-F1
#
_cell.length_a   1.000
_cell.length_b   1.000
_cell.length_c   1.000
_cell.angle_alpha   90.00
_cell.angle_beta   90.00
_cell.angle_gamma   90.00
#
_symmetry.space_group_name_H-M   'P 1'
#
loop_
_entity.id
_entity.type
_entity.pdbx_description
1 polymer ?
#
loop_
_entity_poly.entity_id
_entity_poly.type
_entity_poly.pdbx_seq_one_letter_code
_entity_poly.pdbx_strand_id
1 'polypeptide(L)'
;MPPCFVWRNVSEKNDGANRDVTKRSARERLQAEREQQKKKDKRRRALVVGGAVVGVLGLAAVVGVIAANTGKGDKTAKGPVAAPSGATGKDALAIQTGKDGAKSTLTVWEDFRCPACKAFEDNYRDTLHDLENRGLLKIEYHLVTLIDGNMRGTGSLNAANAAACAQDAGKFGAYHDVLFVNQPQETDDAYSKNAKLLELSGKVGGLDTPAFRSCVENGTHNSWVAKSHEAFRAGKFKGTPTVLLDGKDIFGDQANPLTPQKLKEKVEANAGVTPKPSASASASASPSASSSGKSGSTAKSGTTRSSGSSGTSGSSGSSGASVSSPGSKTVSKETTED
;
A
#
# COMPACT_ATOMS: atom_id res chain seq x y z
N MET A 1 89.19 -70.00 23.82
CA MET A 1 88.18 -69.07 24.36
C MET A 1 87.56 -68.29 23.20
N PRO A 2 86.25 -68.03 23.23
CA PRO A 2 85.28 -68.41 22.19
C PRO A 2 84.76 -67.18 21.40
N PRO A 3 83.67 -67.24 20.60
CA PRO A 3 83.44 -68.11 19.44
C PRO A 3 82.82 -67.37 18.22
N CYS A 4 82.67 -68.12 17.12
CA CYS A 4 81.48 -68.22 16.27
C CYS A 4 80.87 -67.02 15.50
N PHE A 5 80.62 -67.33 14.23
CA PHE A 5 79.29 -67.38 13.57
C PHE A 5 79.12 -66.50 12.33
N VAL A 6 78.90 -67.22 11.23
CA VAL A 6 78.50 -66.83 9.88
C VAL A 6 77.08 -66.26 9.91
N TRP A 7 76.79 -65.18 9.16
CA TRP A 7 75.52 -65.04 8.44
C TRP A 7 75.69 -64.30 7.10
N ARG A 8 74.88 -64.73 6.15
CA ARG A 8 74.81 -64.39 4.73
C ARG A 8 73.51 -63.60 4.48
N ASN A 9 73.54 -62.68 3.50
CA ASN A 9 72.39 -61.93 2.96
C ASN A 9 71.78 -60.90 3.95
N VAL A 10 71.12 -59.81 3.57
CA VAL A 10 70.24 -59.53 2.43
C VAL A 10 70.33 -58.02 2.09
N SER A 11 70.15 -57.72 0.82
CA SER A 11 69.87 -56.43 0.20
C SER A 11 68.92 -55.53 1.01
N GLU A 12 69.38 -54.35 1.44
CA GLU A 12 68.51 -53.28 1.95
C GLU A 12 69.07 -51.92 1.50
N LYS A 13 69.03 -51.67 0.18
CA LYS A 13 69.50 -50.40 -0.39
C LYS A 13 68.57 -49.82 -1.46
N ASN A 14 67.25 -49.96 -1.30
CA ASN A 14 66.30 -49.37 -2.26
C ASN A 14 65.06 -48.65 -1.69
N ASP A 15 64.83 -48.59 -0.38
CA ASP A 15 63.59 -47.98 0.16
C ASP A 15 63.68 -46.46 0.41
N GLY A 16 64.89 -45.89 0.39
CA GLY A 16 65.09 -44.44 0.54
C GLY A 16 64.73 -43.64 -0.72
N ALA A 17 65.11 -44.15 -1.89
CA ALA A 17 65.01 -43.39 -3.14
C ALA A 17 63.55 -43.18 -3.61
N ASN A 18 62.65 -44.14 -3.37
CA ASN A 18 61.27 -44.07 -3.87
C ASN A 18 60.35 -43.15 -3.02
N ARG A 19 60.59 -43.06 -1.71
CA ARG A 19 59.87 -42.14 -0.82
C ARG A 19 60.17 -40.67 -1.12
N ASP A 20 61.40 -40.36 -1.53
CA ASP A 20 61.80 -38.99 -1.86
C ASP A 20 61.26 -38.52 -3.21
N VAL A 21 61.14 -39.43 -4.19
CA VAL A 21 60.52 -39.13 -5.50
C VAL A 21 59.01 -38.89 -5.35
N THR A 22 58.32 -39.71 -4.55
CA THR A 22 56.87 -39.57 -4.32
C THR A 22 56.52 -38.30 -3.51
N LYS A 23 57.40 -37.87 -2.60
CA LYS A 23 57.22 -36.61 -1.84
C LYS A 23 57.49 -35.36 -2.68
N ARG A 24 58.37 -35.43 -3.68
CA ARG A 24 58.62 -34.32 -4.62
C ARG A 24 57.44 -34.12 -5.57
N SER A 25 56.88 -35.22 -6.12
CA SER A 25 55.72 -35.15 -7.03
C SER A 25 54.42 -34.67 -6.35
N ALA A 26 54.21 -34.98 -5.08
CA ALA A 26 53.06 -34.48 -4.31
C ALA A 26 53.15 -32.96 -4.04
N ARG A 27 54.36 -32.42 -3.84
CA ARG A 27 54.59 -30.98 -3.64
C ARG A 27 54.41 -30.19 -4.94
N GLU A 28 54.82 -30.77 -6.06
CA GLU A 28 54.65 -30.16 -7.40
C GLU A 28 53.17 -30.06 -7.79
N ARG A 29 52.36 -31.09 -7.49
CA ARG A 29 50.90 -31.07 -7.75
C ARG A 29 50.17 -30.00 -6.93
N LEU A 30 50.50 -29.87 -5.64
CA LEU A 30 49.93 -28.82 -4.77
C LEU A 30 50.37 -27.41 -5.20
N GLN A 31 51.57 -27.26 -5.76
CA GLN A 31 52.02 -25.99 -6.34
C GLN A 31 51.27 -25.67 -7.63
N ALA A 32 51.10 -26.65 -8.53
CA ALA A 32 50.34 -26.49 -9.76
C ALA A 32 48.85 -26.15 -9.52
N GLU A 33 48.20 -26.78 -8.53
CA GLU A 33 46.82 -26.47 -8.15
C GLU A 33 46.67 -25.06 -7.56
N ARG A 34 47.61 -24.65 -6.71
CA ARG A 34 47.64 -23.28 -6.16
C ARG A 34 47.86 -22.23 -7.27
N GLU A 35 48.64 -22.56 -8.29
CA GLU A 35 48.81 -21.68 -9.45
C GLU A 35 47.54 -21.58 -10.29
N GLN A 36 46.80 -22.69 -10.48
CA GLN A 36 45.52 -22.65 -11.19
C GLN A 36 44.43 -21.91 -10.39
N GLN A 37 44.36 -22.10 -9.07
CA GLN A 37 43.44 -21.35 -8.22
C GLN A 37 43.76 -19.85 -8.21
N LYS A 38 45.04 -19.48 -8.09
CA LYS A 38 45.49 -18.08 -8.21
C LYS A 38 45.13 -17.46 -9.57
N LYS A 39 45.18 -18.23 -10.67
CA LYS A 39 44.76 -17.76 -12.00
C LYS A 39 43.24 -17.54 -12.07
N LYS A 40 42.43 -18.45 -11.51
CA LYS A 40 40.96 -18.32 -11.45
C LYS A 40 40.52 -17.14 -10.58
N ASP A 41 41.13 -16.96 -9.40
CA ASP A 41 40.80 -15.86 -8.49
C ASP A 41 41.20 -14.50 -9.06
N LYS A 42 42.34 -14.39 -9.73
CA LYS A 42 42.72 -13.17 -10.46
C LYS A 42 41.71 -12.83 -11.55
N ARG A 43 41.22 -13.82 -12.29
CA ARG A 43 40.25 -13.63 -13.38
C ARG A 43 38.88 -13.24 -12.84
N ARG A 44 38.41 -13.86 -11.75
CA ARG A 44 37.15 -13.51 -11.07
C ARG A 44 37.22 -12.11 -10.45
N ARG A 45 38.32 -11.77 -9.78
CA ARG A 45 38.53 -10.41 -9.22
C ARG A 45 38.62 -9.36 -10.32
N ALA A 46 39.29 -9.67 -11.43
CA ALA A 46 39.32 -8.76 -12.59
C ALA A 46 37.93 -8.54 -13.21
N LEU A 47 37.09 -9.57 -13.29
CA LEU A 47 35.71 -9.45 -13.79
C LEU A 47 34.80 -8.69 -12.82
N VAL A 48 34.91 -8.95 -11.51
CA VAL A 48 34.12 -8.24 -10.49
C VAL A 48 34.53 -6.77 -10.39
N VAL A 49 35.84 -6.48 -10.37
CA VAL A 49 36.35 -5.11 -10.36
C VAL A 49 36.05 -4.41 -11.68
N GLY A 50 36.20 -5.09 -12.82
CA GLY A 50 35.84 -4.55 -14.13
C GLY A 50 34.34 -4.23 -14.25
N GLY A 51 33.47 -5.14 -13.80
CA GLY A 51 32.01 -4.93 -13.76
C GLY A 51 31.60 -3.82 -12.79
N ALA A 52 32.24 -3.73 -11.62
CA ALA A 52 31.99 -2.64 -10.67
C ALA A 52 32.48 -1.29 -11.20
N VAL A 53 33.64 -1.23 -11.86
CA VAL A 53 34.15 0.00 -12.47
C VAL A 53 33.26 0.43 -13.65
N VAL A 54 32.83 -0.49 -14.51
CA VAL A 54 31.89 -0.17 -15.60
C VAL A 54 30.51 0.23 -15.07
N GLY A 55 30.02 -0.41 -13.99
CA GLY A 55 28.77 -0.03 -13.34
C GLY A 55 28.84 1.34 -12.66
N VAL A 56 29.93 1.64 -11.96
CA VAL A 56 30.18 2.94 -11.33
C VAL A 56 30.44 4.03 -12.37
N LEU A 57 31.17 3.74 -13.45
CA LEU A 57 31.36 4.67 -14.56
C LEU A 57 30.07 4.89 -15.36
N GLY A 58 29.22 3.87 -15.50
CA GLY A 58 27.88 4.00 -16.09
C GLY A 58 26.96 4.88 -15.25
N LEU A 59 26.93 4.66 -13.92
CA LEU A 59 26.22 5.51 -12.98
C LEU A 59 26.78 6.94 -12.95
N ALA A 60 28.11 7.09 -12.96
CA ALA A 60 28.77 8.40 -12.99
C ALA A 60 28.61 9.11 -14.34
N ALA A 61 28.45 8.39 -15.45
CA ALA A 61 28.13 8.96 -16.76
C ALA A 61 26.68 9.43 -16.80
N VAL A 62 25.73 8.69 -16.22
CA VAL A 62 24.33 9.13 -16.10
C VAL A 62 24.24 10.36 -15.17
N VAL A 63 24.88 10.31 -14.00
CA VAL A 63 24.97 11.47 -13.07
C VAL A 63 25.73 12.63 -13.71
N GLY A 64 26.77 12.36 -14.51
CA GLY A 64 27.57 13.34 -15.22
C GLY A 64 26.82 14.02 -16.37
N VAL A 65 25.95 13.31 -17.09
CA VAL A 65 25.05 13.89 -18.09
C VAL A 65 23.97 14.75 -17.43
N ILE A 66 23.51 14.38 -16.23
CA ILE A 66 22.57 15.18 -15.42
C ILE A 66 23.27 16.44 -14.85
N ALA A 67 24.51 16.31 -14.39
CA ALA A 67 25.31 17.40 -13.82
C ALA A 67 25.86 18.37 -14.87
N ALA A 68 26.22 17.88 -16.07
CA ALA A 68 26.69 18.72 -17.17
C ALA A 68 25.57 19.55 -17.82
N ASN A 69 24.31 19.10 -17.72
CA ASN A 69 23.14 19.89 -18.11
C ASN A 69 22.65 20.87 -17.03
N THR A 70 23.26 20.89 -15.84
CA THR A 70 22.92 21.82 -14.74
C THR A 70 24.06 22.80 -14.47
N GLY A 71 24.28 23.70 -15.43
CA GLY A 71 25.10 24.88 -15.25
C GLY A 71 24.44 25.91 -14.32
N LYS A 72 24.95 25.99 -13.09
CA LYS A 72 25.18 27.20 -12.26
C LYS A 72 24.06 28.27 -12.18
N GLY A 73 23.33 28.30 -11.05
CA GLY A 73 22.51 29.44 -10.63
C GLY A 73 21.62 29.14 -9.43
N ASP A 74 21.61 30.03 -8.44
CA ASP A 74 21.04 29.91 -7.10
C ASP A 74 19.54 29.54 -6.96
N LYS A 75 19.24 28.80 -5.88
CA LYS A 75 17.96 28.72 -5.12
C LYS A 75 16.66 28.55 -5.93
N THR A 76 16.33 27.29 -6.23
CA THR A 76 15.02 26.60 -6.06
C THR A 76 15.19 25.24 -6.73
N ALA A 77 15.04 24.14 -5.98
CA ALA A 77 15.10 22.81 -6.57
C ALA A 77 13.91 22.59 -7.52
N LYS A 78 14.08 22.97 -8.79
CA LYS A 78 13.19 22.63 -9.91
C LYS A 78 13.84 21.55 -10.78
N GLY A 79 14.21 20.43 -10.16
CA GLY A 79 14.42 19.21 -10.92
C GLY A 79 13.07 18.72 -11.49
N PRO A 80 13.04 17.96 -12.61
CA PRO A 80 11.82 17.32 -13.06
C PRO A 80 11.29 16.42 -11.94
N VAL A 81 10.15 16.78 -11.38
CA VAL A 81 9.42 15.93 -10.46
C VAL A 81 8.91 14.74 -11.26
N ALA A 82 9.19 13.52 -10.82
CA ALA A 82 8.76 12.30 -11.50
C ALA A 82 7.24 12.11 -11.29
N ALA A 83 6.44 12.79 -12.10
CA ALA A 83 4.99 12.63 -12.11
C ALA A 83 4.61 11.27 -12.71
N PRO A 84 3.53 10.63 -12.22
CA PRO A 84 2.99 9.44 -12.88
C PRO A 84 2.46 9.78 -14.27
N SER A 85 2.39 8.78 -15.13
CA SER A 85 1.91 8.91 -16.50
C SER A 85 0.47 9.45 -16.54
N GLY A 86 0.23 10.41 -17.43
CA GLY A 86 -1.08 11.03 -17.57
C GLY A 86 -1.50 11.91 -16.38
N ALA A 87 -0.59 12.32 -15.49
CA ALA A 87 -0.90 13.29 -14.45
C ALA A 87 -1.39 14.62 -15.07
N THR A 88 -2.44 15.21 -14.50
CA THR A 88 -3.16 16.37 -15.03
C THR A 88 -3.18 17.52 -14.01
N GLY A 89 -3.92 18.59 -14.35
CA GLY A 89 -4.10 19.74 -13.49
C GLY A 89 -2.87 20.67 -13.44
N LYS A 90 -2.95 21.66 -12.56
CA LYS A 90 -1.84 22.60 -12.35
C LYS A 90 -0.61 21.84 -11.86
N ASP A 91 0.54 22.11 -12.47
CA ASP A 91 1.82 21.48 -12.13
C ASP A 91 1.87 19.95 -12.33
N ALA A 92 0.88 19.36 -13.04
CA ALA A 92 0.70 17.92 -13.21
C ALA A 92 0.59 17.16 -11.88
N LEU A 93 -0.16 17.71 -10.90
CA LEU A 93 -0.28 17.18 -9.53
C LEU A 93 -1.58 16.42 -9.25
N ALA A 94 -2.40 16.14 -10.27
CA ALA A 94 -3.59 15.33 -10.16
C ALA A 94 -3.44 14.00 -10.92
N ILE A 95 -4.03 12.93 -10.40
CA ILE A 95 -4.31 11.72 -11.16
C ILE A 95 -5.78 11.76 -11.56
N GLN A 96 -6.06 11.74 -12.86
CA GLN A 96 -7.43 11.82 -13.35
C GLN A 96 -8.03 10.44 -13.59
N THR A 97 -9.26 10.24 -13.14
CA THR A 97 -10.14 9.14 -13.52
C THR A 97 -11.42 9.66 -14.18
N GLY A 98 -12.14 8.78 -14.88
CA GLY A 98 -13.26 9.17 -15.73
C GLY A 98 -12.82 9.79 -17.07
N LYS A 99 -13.78 10.32 -17.82
CA LYS A 99 -13.55 10.83 -19.19
C LYS A 99 -13.28 12.33 -19.18
N ASP A 100 -12.28 12.79 -19.94
CA ASP A 100 -11.92 14.22 -20.09
C ASP A 100 -13.12 15.13 -20.43
N GLY A 101 -14.08 14.62 -21.21
CA GLY A 101 -15.26 15.35 -21.68
C GLY A 101 -16.42 15.46 -20.67
N ALA A 102 -16.27 14.91 -19.46
CA ALA A 102 -17.29 15.01 -18.42
C ALA A 102 -17.61 16.47 -18.07
N LYS A 103 -18.89 16.78 -17.83
CA LYS A 103 -19.34 18.15 -17.54
C LYS A 103 -19.04 18.59 -16.12
N SER A 104 -18.95 17.64 -15.20
CA SER A 104 -18.59 17.90 -13.81
C SER A 104 -17.22 17.36 -13.48
N THR A 105 -16.50 18.08 -12.61
CA THR A 105 -15.19 17.69 -12.08
C THR A 105 -15.26 17.60 -10.57
N LEU A 106 -14.85 16.46 -10.01
CA LEU A 106 -14.64 16.30 -8.58
C LEU A 106 -13.15 16.36 -8.28
N THR A 107 -12.70 17.37 -7.53
CA THR A 107 -11.33 17.43 -7.03
C THR A 107 -11.30 16.82 -5.63
N VAL A 108 -10.44 15.83 -5.41
CA VAL A 108 -10.33 15.11 -4.13
C VAL A 108 -8.90 15.23 -3.62
N TRP A 109 -8.71 15.86 -2.47
CA TRP A 109 -7.45 15.86 -1.73
C TRP A 109 -7.53 14.86 -0.59
N GLU A 110 -6.69 13.85 -0.62
CA GLU A 110 -6.83 12.71 0.30
C GLU A 110 -5.50 12.07 0.67
N ASP A 111 -5.54 11.32 1.78
CA ASP A 111 -4.42 10.62 2.36
C ASP A 111 -4.84 9.17 2.65
N PHE A 112 -4.07 8.21 2.15
CA PHE A 112 -4.38 6.78 2.28
C PHE A 112 -4.38 6.24 3.71
N ARG A 113 -3.84 6.99 4.69
CA ARG A 113 -3.93 6.64 6.12
C ARG A 113 -5.07 7.35 6.85
N CYS A 114 -5.72 8.33 6.23
CA CYS A 114 -6.74 9.15 6.90
C CYS A 114 -8.07 8.42 7.05
N PRO A 115 -8.61 8.25 8.27
CA PRO A 115 -9.89 7.56 8.50
C PRO A 115 -11.09 8.31 7.88
N ALA A 116 -11.05 9.64 7.84
CA ALA A 116 -12.09 10.43 7.20
C ALA A 116 -12.08 10.27 5.68
N CYS A 117 -10.91 10.08 5.06
CA CYS A 117 -10.82 9.76 3.62
C CYS A 117 -11.41 8.38 3.36
N LYS A 118 -11.09 7.39 4.20
CA LYS A 118 -11.73 6.07 4.12
C LYS A 118 -13.25 6.15 4.25
N ALA A 119 -13.76 6.92 5.21
CA ALA A 119 -15.21 7.08 5.39
C ALA A 119 -15.87 7.76 4.17
N PHE A 120 -15.19 8.71 3.51
CA PHE A 120 -15.67 9.26 2.24
C PHE A 120 -15.69 8.20 1.15
N GLU A 121 -14.58 7.50 0.94
CA GLU A 121 -14.46 6.50 -0.11
C GLU A 121 -15.45 5.34 0.08
N ASP A 122 -15.61 4.82 1.30
CA ASP A 122 -16.58 3.76 1.58
C ASP A 122 -18.03 4.18 1.31
N ASN A 123 -18.37 5.47 1.44
CA ASN A 123 -19.73 5.98 1.24
C ASN A 123 -20.02 6.49 -0.17
N TYR A 124 -19.00 6.96 -0.90
CA TYR A 124 -19.18 7.63 -2.20
C TYR A 124 -18.70 6.79 -3.38
N ARG A 125 -17.77 5.84 -3.19
CA ARG A 125 -17.12 5.06 -4.27
C ARG A 125 -18.10 4.53 -5.32
N ASP A 126 -19.16 3.84 -4.91
CA ASP A 126 -20.13 3.25 -5.85
C ASP A 126 -20.82 4.31 -6.72
N THR A 127 -21.14 5.47 -6.14
CA THR A 127 -21.74 6.59 -6.87
C THR A 127 -20.73 7.24 -7.81
N LEU A 128 -19.50 7.44 -7.35
CA LEU A 128 -18.43 8.02 -8.15
C LEU A 128 -18.12 7.14 -9.37
N HIS A 129 -17.95 5.84 -9.17
CA HIS A 129 -17.72 4.89 -10.25
C HIS A 129 -18.89 4.82 -11.23
N ASP A 130 -20.14 4.81 -10.77
CA ASP A 130 -21.32 4.86 -11.67
C ASP A 130 -21.26 6.10 -12.58
N LEU A 131 -20.98 7.27 -12.01
CA LEU A 131 -20.92 8.53 -12.75
C LEU A 131 -19.74 8.59 -13.72
N GLU A 132 -18.57 8.10 -13.33
CA GLU A 132 -17.39 8.02 -14.21
C GLU A 132 -17.59 7.03 -15.35
N ASN A 133 -18.15 5.85 -15.07
CA ASN A 133 -18.43 4.82 -16.08
C ASN A 133 -19.43 5.34 -17.13
N ARG A 134 -20.42 6.12 -16.68
CA ARG A 134 -21.36 6.82 -17.57
C ARG A 134 -20.75 8.03 -18.29
N GLY A 135 -19.54 8.43 -17.92
CA GLY A 135 -18.82 9.56 -18.50
C GLY A 135 -19.38 10.92 -18.09
N LEU A 136 -20.12 10.99 -16.98
CA LEU A 136 -20.75 12.22 -16.49
C LEU A 136 -19.85 12.98 -15.52
N LEU A 137 -18.96 12.25 -14.84
CA LEU A 137 -17.99 12.78 -13.89
C LEU A 137 -16.58 12.43 -14.34
N LYS A 138 -15.66 13.38 -14.13
CA LYS A 138 -14.23 13.10 -14.02
C LYS A 138 -13.77 13.47 -12.61
N ILE A 139 -12.80 12.74 -12.09
CA ILE A 139 -12.26 12.96 -10.75
C ILE A 139 -10.77 13.27 -10.88
N GLU A 140 -10.32 14.29 -10.15
CA GLU A 140 -8.92 14.71 -10.05
C GLU A 140 -8.44 14.42 -8.62
N TYR A 141 -7.73 13.31 -8.45
CA TYR A 141 -7.17 12.90 -7.17
C TYR A 141 -5.82 13.56 -6.92
N HIS A 142 -5.71 14.26 -5.80
CA HIS A 142 -4.48 14.84 -5.29
C HIS A 142 -4.08 14.13 -4.00
N LEU A 143 -2.98 13.39 -4.09
CA LEU A 143 -2.49 12.57 -3.00
C LEU A 143 -1.65 13.42 -2.04
N VAL A 144 -1.92 13.33 -0.74
CA VAL A 144 -1.20 14.08 0.30
C VAL A 144 -0.75 13.18 1.45
N THR A 145 0.14 13.71 2.28
CA THR A 145 0.76 12.99 3.41
C THR A 145 0.50 13.68 4.74
N LEU A 146 -0.75 14.06 4.99
CA LEU A 146 -1.15 14.80 6.19
C LEU A 146 -0.94 13.95 7.45
N ILE A 147 -1.27 12.66 7.41
CA ILE A 147 -1.17 11.77 8.58
C ILE A 147 0.29 11.53 8.97
N ASP A 148 1.20 11.36 7.99
CA ASP A 148 2.64 11.25 8.26
C ASP A 148 3.17 12.49 9.01
N GLY A 149 2.67 13.69 8.70
CA GLY A 149 3.04 14.92 9.41
C GLY A 149 2.52 14.99 10.85
N ASN A 150 1.30 14.50 11.09
CA ASN A 150 0.62 14.60 12.38
C ASN A 150 0.98 13.46 13.35
N MET A 151 1.11 12.24 12.83
CA MET A 151 1.30 11.01 13.63
C MET A 151 2.70 10.44 13.50
N ARG A 152 3.55 11.01 12.62
CA ARG A 152 4.85 10.47 12.22
C ARG A 152 4.68 9.18 11.40
N GLY A 153 5.75 8.77 10.72
CA GLY A 153 5.75 7.63 9.83
C GLY A 153 5.92 8.02 8.37
N THR A 154 5.80 7.03 7.49
CA THR A 154 5.94 7.22 6.03
C THR A 154 4.87 6.49 5.22
N GLY A 155 3.86 5.92 5.87
CA GLY A 155 2.86 5.11 5.18
C GLY A 155 1.96 5.91 4.25
N SER A 156 1.67 7.19 4.53
CA SER A 156 0.92 8.02 3.59
C SER A 156 1.74 8.26 2.32
N LEU A 157 3.02 8.61 2.48
CA LEU A 157 3.94 8.81 1.35
C LEU A 157 4.10 7.53 0.52
N ASN A 158 4.36 6.40 1.17
CA ASN A 158 4.61 5.14 0.48
C ASN A 158 3.36 4.63 -0.24
N ALA A 159 2.18 4.73 0.40
CA ALA A 159 0.91 4.37 -0.24
C ALA A 159 0.59 5.30 -1.43
N ALA A 160 0.81 6.60 -1.29
CA ALA A 160 0.61 7.55 -2.37
C ALA A 160 1.56 7.31 -3.56
N ASN A 161 2.83 7.00 -3.29
CA ASN A 161 3.78 6.57 -4.30
C ASN A 161 3.30 5.28 -5.00
N ALA A 162 2.83 4.29 -4.25
CA ALA A 162 2.35 3.05 -4.85
C ALA A 162 1.09 3.26 -5.70
N ALA A 163 0.18 4.16 -5.29
CA ALA A 163 -0.96 4.55 -6.10
C ALA A 163 -0.52 5.24 -7.41
N ALA A 164 0.46 6.15 -7.35
CA ALA A 164 1.05 6.76 -8.54
C ALA A 164 1.75 5.72 -9.45
N CYS A 165 2.45 4.73 -8.90
CA CYS A 165 2.99 3.62 -9.68
C CYS A 165 1.89 2.76 -10.33
N ALA A 166 0.72 2.62 -9.70
CA ALA A 166 -0.42 1.96 -10.30
C ALA A 166 -1.04 2.79 -11.44
N GLN A 167 -0.93 4.11 -11.38
CA GLN A 167 -1.29 4.99 -12.49
C GLN A 167 -0.40 4.75 -13.71
N ASP A 168 0.90 4.52 -13.54
CA ASP A 168 1.80 4.13 -14.64
C ASP A 168 1.38 2.83 -15.35
N ALA A 169 0.70 1.94 -14.63
CA ALA A 169 0.13 0.71 -15.18
C ALA A 169 -1.32 0.88 -15.70
N GLY A 170 -1.91 2.08 -15.60
CA GLY A 170 -3.32 2.32 -15.93
C GLY A 170 -4.31 1.64 -14.99
N LYS A 171 -3.90 1.38 -13.73
CA LYS A 171 -4.64 0.63 -12.70
C LYS A 171 -4.89 1.43 -11.43
N PHE A 172 -4.72 2.76 -11.48
CA PHE A 172 -4.89 3.63 -10.33
C PHE A 172 -6.21 3.42 -9.60
N GLY A 173 -7.37 3.56 -10.28
CA GLY A 173 -8.69 3.48 -9.61
C GLY A 173 -8.89 2.16 -8.85
N ALA A 174 -8.60 1.03 -9.49
CA ALA A 174 -8.75 -0.28 -8.84
C ALA A 174 -7.79 -0.47 -7.65
N TYR A 175 -6.58 0.09 -7.71
CA TYR A 175 -5.62 -0.04 -6.62
C TYR A 175 -5.88 0.96 -5.48
N HIS A 176 -6.33 2.16 -5.82
CA HIS A 176 -6.83 3.16 -4.90
C HIS A 176 -7.95 2.58 -4.03
N ASP A 177 -8.92 1.89 -4.64
CA ASP A 177 -9.98 1.19 -3.92
C ASP A 177 -9.41 0.17 -2.93
N VAL A 178 -8.48 -0.66 -3.40
CA VAL A 178 -7.85 -1.69 -2.58
C VAL A 178 -7.13 -1.07 -1.38
N LEU A 179 -6.43 0.05 -1.56
CA LEU A 179 -5.74 0.74 -0.47
C LEU A 179 -6.73 1.26 0.59
N PHE A 180 -7.88 1.82 0.20
CA PHE A 180 -8.86 2.29 1.18
C PHE A 180 -9.70 1.18 1.82
N VAL A 181 -10.04 0.13 1.07
CA VAL A 181 -10.71 -1.07 1.61
C VAL A 181 -9.85 -1.75 2.68
N ASN A 182 -8.52 -1.75 2.50
CA ASN A 182 -7.58 -2.42 3.39
C ASN A 182 -6.79 -1.43 4.28
N GLN A 183 -7.26 -0.20 4.41
CA GLN A 183 -6.59 0.84 5.21
C GLN A 183 -6.35 0.32 6.64
N PRO A 184 -5.11 0.38 7.15
CA PRO A 184 -4.83 0.04 8.54
C PRO A 184 -5.46 1.06 9.49
N GLN A 185 -5.49 0.75 10.79
CA GLN A 185 -5.83 1.80 11.77
C GLN A 185 -4.83 2.96 11.64
N GLU A 186 -5.27 4.19 11.87
CA GLU A 186 -4.46 5.41 11.66
C GLU A 186 -3.12 5.36 12.43
N THR A 187 -3.14 4.78 13.63
CA THR A 187 -1.99 4.56 14.52
C THR A 187 -1.04 3.46 14.04
N ASP A 188 -1.48 2.58 13.14
CA ASP A 188 -0.67 1.51 12.56
C ASP A 188 -0.11 1.96 11.20
N ASP A 189 1.19 2.26 11.19
CA ASP A 189 1.91 2.66 9.98
C ASP A 189 2.26 1.47 9.07
N ALA A 190 1.34 0.50 8.90
CA ALA A 190 1.57 -0.71 8.10
C ALA A 190 1.91 -0.40 6.63
N TYR A 191 1.38 0.70 6.10
CA TYR A 191 1.66 1.18 4.75
C TYR A 191 3.08 1.75 4.56
N SER A 192 3.84 1.98 5.64
CA SER A 192 5.29 2.27 5.51
C SER A 192 6.07 1.10 4.90
N LYS A 193 5.52 -0.11 4.90
CA LYS A 193 6.18 -1.31 4.39
C LYS A 193 5.79 -1.52 2.93
N ASN A 194 6.74 -1.35 2.01
CA ASN A 194 6.53 -1.66 0.58
C ASN A 194 5.99 -3.08 0.37
N ALA A 195 6.46 -4.06 1.16
CA ALA A 195 5.95 -5.42 1.11
C ALA A 195 4.42 -5.51 1.29
N LYS A 196 3.83 -4.67 2.16
CA LYS A 196 2.38 -4.63 2.36
C LYS A 196 1.65 -4.06 1.15
N LEU A 197 2.19 -2.99 0.56
CA LEU A 197 1.64 -2.38 -0.65
C LEU A 197 1.70 -3.36 -1.83
N LEU A 198 2.83 -4.05 -2.00
CA LEU A 198 2.98 -5.09 -3.02
C LEU A 198 2.04 -6.27 -2.79
N GLU A 199 1.85 -6.72 -1.55
CA GLU A 199 0.86 -7.76 -1.21
C GLU A 199 -0.56 -7.34 -1.65
N LEU A 200 -0.95 -6.10 -1.36
CA LEU A 200 -2.26 -5.57 -1.74
C LEU A 200 -2.42 -5.46 -3.26
N SER A 201 -1.34 -5.18 -4.00
CA SER A 201 -1.39 -5.09 -5.47
C SER A 201 -1.84 -6.39 -6.13
N GLY A 202 -1.62 -7.54 -5.48
CA GLY A 202 -2.11 -8.85 -5.93
C GLY A 202 -3.63 -8.97 -5.99
N LYS A 203 -4.38 -8.04 -5.37
CA LYS A 203 -5.85 -7.96 -5.49
C LYS A 203 -6.32 -7.28 -6.79
N VAL A 204 -5.40 -6.65 -7.54
CA VAL A 204 -5.70 -5.98 -8.81
C VAL A 204 -5.09 -6.77 -9.96
N GLY A 205 -5.96 -7.33 -10.81
CA GLY A 205 -5.54 -8.13 -11.97
C GLY A 205 -4.57 -7.37 -12.89
N GLY A 206 -3.36 -7.91 -13.03
CA GLY A 206 -2.32 -7.39 -13.93
C GLY A 206 -1.52 -6.20 -13.41
N LEU A 207 -1.70 -5.78 -12.15
CA LEU A 207 -0.91 -4.68 -11.55
C LEU A 207 0.47 -5.14 -11.09
N ASP A 208 0.53 -6.32 -10.46
CA ASP A 208 1.74 -6.84 -9.83
C ASP A 208 2.78 -7.31 -10.86
N THR A 209 3.49 -6.34 -11.44
CA THR A 209 4.50 -6.52 -12.48
C THR A 209 5.89 -6.12 -11.96
N PRO A 210 6.99 -6.58 -12.58
CA PRO A 210 8.33 -6.13 -12.20
C PRO A 210 8.51 -4.61 -12.26
N ALA A 211 7.88 -3.94 -13.23
CA ALA A 211 7.91 -2.48 -13.36
C ALA A 211 7.20 -1.79 -12.19
N PHE A 212 5.99 -2.26 -11.84
CA PHE A 212 5.26 -1.74 -10.67
C PHE A 212 6.04 -1.95 -9.38
N ARG A 213 6.54 -3.17 -9.14
CA ARG A 213 7.35 -3.51 -7.95
C ARG A 213 8.54 -2.58 -7.81
N SER A 214 9.33 -2.42 -8.88
CA SER A 214 10.49 -1.53 -8.87
C SER A 214 10.09 -0.07 -8.64
N CYS A 215 8.99 0.40 -9.21
CA CYS A 215 8.49 1.76 -8.99
C CYS A 215 8.14 2.01 -7.52
N VAL A 216 7.42 1.07 -6.89
CA VAL A 216 7.05 1.13 -5.47
C VAL A 216 8.31 1.11 -4.60
N GLU A 217 9.21 0.16 -4.84
CA GLU A 217 10.41 -0.04 -4.03
C GLU A 217 11.38 1.14 -4.09
N ASN A 218 11.52 1.76 -5.26
CA ASN A 218 12.40 2.91 -5.47
C ASN A 218 11.79 4.23 -4.97
N GLY A 219 10.50 4.27 -4.62
CA GLY A 219 9.83 5.52 -4.27
C GLY A 219 9.80 6.52 -5.43
N THR A 220 9.64 6.03 -6.67
CA THR A 220 9.81 6.82 -7.90
C THR A 220 9.06 8.15 -7.87
N HIS A 221 7.83 8.16 -7.36
CA HIS A 221 6.95 9.33 -7.31
C HIS A 221 6.96 10.04 -5.96
N ASN A 222 7.85 9.70 -5.01
CA ASN A 222 7.90 10.35 -3.68
C ASN A 222 8.03 11.88 -3.78
N SER A 223 8.88 12.37 -4.70
CA SER A 223 9.05 13.81 -4.94
C SER A 223 7.78 14.48 -5.47
N TRP A 224 6.99 13.75 -6.25
CA TRP A 224 5.71 14.21 -6.79
C TRP A 224 4.64 14.29 -5.72
N VAL A 225 4.55 13.25 -4.87
CA VAL A 225 3.65 13.26 -3.71
C VAL A 225 4.00 14.41 -2.76
N ALA A 226 5.29 14.64 -2.50
CA ALA A 226 5.74 15.77 -1.67
C ALA A 226 5.28 17.12 -2.25
N LYS A 227 5.43 17.32 -3.57
CA LYS A 227 4.96 18.55 -4.25
C LYS A 227 3.44 18.69 -4.23
N SER A 228 2.70 17.58 -4.36
CA SER A 228 1.24 17.56 -4.17
C SER A 228 0.85 18.00 -2.75
N HIS A 229 1.51 17.46 -1.72
CA HIS A 229 1.29 17.89 -0.34
C HIS A 229 1.66 19.37 -0.08
N GLU A 230 2.70 19.89 -0.74
CA GLU A 230 3.00 21.33 -0.72
C GLU A 230 1.89 22.18 -1.34
N ALA A 231 1.34 21.75 -2.48
CA ALA A 231 0.21 22.41 -3.11
C ALA A 231 -1.04 22.40 -2.21
N PHE A 232 -1.30 21.28 -1.51
CA PHE A 232 -2.36 21.18 -0.51
C PHE A 232 -2.21 22.24 0.59
N ARG A 233 -1.00 22.36 1.18
CA ARG A 233 -0.71 23.37 2.21
C ARG A 233 -0.86 24.79 1.67
N ALA A 234 -0.38 25.05 0.46
CA ALA A 234 -0.50 26.35 -0.20
C ALA A 234 -1.96 26.74 -0.49
N GLY A 235 -2.81 25.74 -0.77
CA GLY A 235 -4.27 25.91 -0.92
C GLY A 235 -5.00 26.24 0.38
N LYS A 236 -4.32 26.18 1.54
CA LYS A 236 -4.89 26.45 2.87
C LYS A 236 -6.11 25.58 3.20
N PHE A 237 -6.14 24.37 2.65
CA PHE A 237 -7.16 23.39 3.00
C PHE A 237 -7.02 22.98 4.47
N LYS A 238 -8.15 22.75 5.14
CA LYS A 238 -8.19 22.55 6.60
C LYS A 238 -7.96 21.10 7.02
N GLY A 239 -8.04 20.16 6.09
CA GLY A 239 -7.87 18.74 6.37
C GLY A 239 -8.24 17.87 5.17
N THR A 240 -8.09 16.57 5.37
CA THR A 240 -8.48 15.54 4.40
C THR A 240 -9.69 14.76 4.93
N PRO A 241 -10.63 14.36 4.05
CA PRO A 241 -10.65 14.70 2.64
C PRO A 241 -11.09 16.16 2.44
N THR A 242 -10.53 16.83 1.43
CA THR A 242 -11.14 18.05 0.87
C THR A 242 -11.72 17.66 -0.48
N VAL A 243 -13.03 17.80 -0.63
CA VAL A 243 -13.75 17.33 -1.82
C VAL A 243 -14.53 18.47 -2.45
N LEU A 244 -14.16 18.84 -3.67
CA LEU A 244 -14.71 19.99 -4.38
C LEU A 244 -15.43 19.53 -5.64
N LEU A 245 -16.75 19.72 -5.71
CA LEU A 245 -17.51 19.52 -6.94
C LEU A 245 -17.59 20.84 -7.70
N ASP A 246 -16.97 20.90 -8.88
CA ASP A 246 -16.88 22.10 -9.71
C ASP A 246 -16.31 23.30 -8.93
N GLY A 247 -15.30 23.04 -8.09
CA GLY A 247 -14.62 24.02 -7.25
C GLY A 247 -15.35 24.39 -5.95
N LYS A 248 -16.51 23.78 -5.65
CA LYS A 248 -17.27 24.04 -4.41
C LYS A 248 -17.16 22.85 -3.45
N ASP A 249 -16.81 23.14 -2.20
CA ASP A 249 -16.71 22.14 -1.14
C ASP A 249 -18.06 21.47 -0.88
N ILE A 250 -18.12 20.15 -1.02
CA ILE A 250 -19.35 19.37 -0.83
C ILE A 250 -19.75 19.20 0.65
N PHE A 251 -18.82 19.51 1.57
CA PHE A 251 -19.02 19.49 3.02
C PHE A 251 -19.06 20.91 3.63
N GLY A 252 -18.99 21.95 2.80
CA GLY A 252 -19.01 23.34 3.25
C GLY A 252 -20.33 23.76 3.92
N ASP A 253 -21.44 23.10 3.56
CA ASP A 253 -22.73 23.25 4.24
C ASP A 253 -22.95 22.08 5.22
N GLN A 254 -22.68 22.30 6.50
CA GLN A 254 -22.85 21.30 7.53
C GLN A 254 -24.33 20.96 7.82
N ALA A 255 -25.26 21.87 7.50
CA ALA A 255 -26.68 21.62 7.69
C ALA A 255 -27.23 20.74 6.56
N ASN A 256 -26.66 20.83 5.36
CA ASN A 256 -27.09 20.05 4.19
C ASN A 256 -25.87 19.55 3.37
N PRO A 257 -25.08 18.60 3.88
CA PRO A 257 -23.97 18.04 3.12
C PRO A 257 -24.47 17.36 1.83
N LEU A 258 -23.64 17.38 0.79
CA LEU A 258 -23.97 16.78 -0.50
C LEU A 258 -23.84 15.26 -0.42
N THR A 259 -24.91 14.58 0.01
CA THR A 259 -24.96 13.10 0.07
C THR A 259 -24.68 12.47 -1.30
N PRO A 260 -24.30 11.17 -1.37
CA PRO A 260 -24.03 10.50 -2.65
C PRO A 260 -25.18 10.66 -3.65
N GLN A 261 -26.43 10.50 -3.19
CA GLN A 261 -27.62 10.69 -4.02
C GLN A 261 -27.75 12.13 -4.56
N LYS A 262 -27.56 13.15 -3.70
CA LYS A 262 -27.62 14.55 -4.13
C LYS A 262 -26.47 14.92 -5.07
N LEU A 263 -25.28 14.35 -4.85
CA LEU A 263 -24.13 14.51 -5.74
C LEU A 263 -24.46 13.96 -7.12
N LYS A 264 -25.00 12.74 -7.19
CA LYS A 264 -25.46 12.11 -8.43
C LYS A 264 -26.48 12.96 -9.17
N GLU A 265 -27.53 13.43 -8.48
CA GLU A 265 -28.55 14.29 -9.08
C GLU A 265 -27.96 15.58 -9.65
N LYS A 266 -27.02 16.21 -8.93
CA LYS A 266 -26.35 17.44 -9.40
C LYS A 266 -25.47 17.18 -10.63
N VAL A 267 -24.71 16.08 -10.65
CA VAL A 267 -23.86 15.71 -11.78
C VAL A 267 -24.71 15.36 -13.02
N GLU A 268 -25.79 14.61 -12.84
CA GLU A 268 -26.73 14.28 -13.92
C GLU A 268 -27.40 15.53 -14.50
N ALA A 269 -27.86 16.44 -13.63
CA ALA A 269 -28.45 17.71 -14.05
C ALA A 269 -27.44 18.57 -14.85
N ASN A 270 -26.19 18.66 -14.39
CA ASN A 270 -25.12 19.37 -15.09
C ASN A 270 -24.82 18.77 -16.48
N ALA A 271 -24.95 17.45 -16.60
CA ALA A 271 -24.78 16.75 -17.87
C ALA A 271 -26.01 16.81 -18.79
N GLY A 272 -27.11 17.46 -18.36
CA GLY A 272 -28.36 17.49 -19.11
C GLY A 272 -29.09 16.15 -19.16
N VAL A 273 -28.72 15.21 -18.27
CA VAL A 273 -29.42 13.94 -18.13
C VAL A 273 -30.68 14.20 -17.32
N THR A 274 -31.85 14.10 -17.97
CA THR A 274 -33.12 14.19 -17.25
C THR A 274 -33.21 13.02 -16.27
N PRO A 275 -33.44 13.25 -14.97
CA PRO A 275 -33.52 12.18 -13.99
C PRO A 275 -34.63 11.21 -14.41
N LYS A 276 -34.26 9.93 -14.59
CA LYS A 276 -35.26 8.86 -14.68
C LYS A 276 -36.01 8.88 -13.34
N PRO A 277 -37.35 8.94 -13.32
CA PRO A 277 -38.10 8.92 -12.06
C PRO A 277 -37.65 7.70 -11.26
N SER A 278 -37.01 7.95 -10.12
CA SER A 278 -36.63 6.89 -9.19
C SER A 278 -37.92 6.21 -8.75
N ALA A 279 -38.03 4.89 -9.00
CA ALA A 279 -39.21 4.08 -8.72
C ALA A 279 -39.38 3.83 -7.20
N SER A 280 -39.30 4.87 -6.39
CA SER A 280 -39.47 4.84 -4.95
C SER A 280 -40.25 6.06 -4.46
N ALA A 281 -41.43 6.27 -5.05
CA ALA A 281 -42.52 7.06 -4.47
C ALA A 281 -43.86 6.64 -5.11
N SER A 282 -44.20 5.35 -5.05
CA SER A 282 -45.56 4.90 -5.36
C SER A 282 -45.97 3.73 -4.46
N ALA A 283 -46.23 4.08 -3.20
CA ALA A 283 -47.13 3.45 -2.24
C ALA A 283 -47.05 4.38 -1.02
N SER A 284 -48.06 5.11 -0.56
CA SER A 284 -49.46 4.75 -0.41
C SER A 284 -50.27 6.04 -0.33
N ALA A 285 -51.19 6.24 -1.28
CA ALA A 285 -52.31 7.15 -1.10
C ALA A 285 -53.55 6.27 -0.93
N SER A 286 -54.02 6.16 0.30
CA SER A 286 -55.32 5.58 0.62
C SER A 286 -56.22 6.72 1.13
N PRO A 287 -57.44 6.90 0.60
CA PRO A 287 -58.28 8.04 0.96
C PRO A 287 -59.04 7.82 2.26
N SER A 288 -59.13 8.89 3.06
CA SER A 288 -60.02 9.02 4.21
C SER A 288 -61.50 8.93 3.83
N ALA A 289 -62.28 8.25 4.66
CA ALA A 289 -63.70 8.51 4.84
C ALA A 289 -64.00 8.72 6.33
N SER A 290 -64.52 9.90 6.66
CA SER A 290 -65.00 10.32 7.98
C SER A 290 -66.47 9.93 8.17
N SER A 291 -66.86 9.54 9.40
CA SER A 291 -68.10 10.06 10.00
C SER A 291 -68.14 9.86 11.52
N SER A 292 -68.48 10.95 12.19
CA SER A 292 -68.72 11.21 13.61
C SER A 292 -69.95 10.53 14.23
N GLY A 293 -69.93 10.30 15.55
CA GLY A 293 -71.12 10.01 16.37
C GLY A 293 -70.81 9.81 17.86
N LYS A 294 -71.59 10.44 18.75
CA LYS A 294 -71.33 10.73 20.17
C LYS A 294 -72.31 9.98 21.11
N SER A 295 -71.88 9.73 22.35
CA SER A 295 -72.66 9.75 23.63
C SER A 295 -73.06 8.44 24.36
N GLY A 296 -72.90 8.46 25.70
CA GLY A 296 -73.57 7.62 26.73
C GLY A 296 -72.63 6.70 27.54
N SER A 297 -72.12 7.06 28.75
CA SER A 297 -72.70 6.85 30.11
C SER A 297 -72.95 5.37 30.45
N THR A 298 -72.53 4.70 31.55
CA THR A 298 -72.49 5.07 32.99
C THR A 298 -71.86 3.93 33.83
N ALA A 299 -71.23 4.27 34.98
CA ALA A 299 -71.17 3.52 36.27
C ALA A 299 -70.47 2.12 36.34
N LYS A 300 -69.85 1.64 37.43
CA LYS A 300 -69.60 2.06 38.83
C LYS A 300 -68.56 1.11 39.47
N SER A 301 -67.83 1.64 40.46
CA SER A 301 -67.46 1.01 41.74
C SER A 301 -66.34 -0.06 41.83
N GLY A 302 -65.42 0.15 42.78
CA GLY A 302 -64.56 -0.93 43.30
C GLY A 302 -63.30 -0.48 44.06
N THR A 303 -63.47 0.07 45.25
CA THR A 303 -62.45 0.46 46.26
C THR A 303 -61.45 -0.63 46.65
N THR A 304 -60.17 -0.27 46.88
CA THR A 304 -59.31 -0.53 48.09
C THR A 304 -57.81 -0.36 47.72
N ARG A 305 -57.05 0.61 48.30
CA ARG A 305 -56.15 0.50 49.49
C ARG A 305 -55.27 -0.77 49.45
N SER A 306 -53.95 -0.78 49.63
CA SER A 306 -53.06 0.01 50.51
C SER A 306 -51.60 -0.41 50.19
N SER A 307 -50.64 0.52 50.04
CA SER A 307 -49.54 0.85 50.98
C SER A 307 -48.38 -0.15 51.19
N GLY A 308 -47.15 0.35 50.96
CA GLY A 308 -45.88 -0.06 51.60
C GLY A 308 -45.26 -1.36 51.08
N SER A 309 -43.95 -1.62 51.10
CA SER A 309 -42.80 -0.95 51.72
C SER A 309 -41.52 -1.66 51.21
N SER A 310 -40.42 -0.92 51.27
CA SER A 310 -38.98 -1.23 51.15
C SER A 310 -38.44 -2.62 51.56
N GLY A 311 -37.24 -2.94 51.03
CA GLY A 311 -36.23 -3.83 51.63
C GLY A 311 -35.42 -4.61 50.58
N THR A 312 -34.25 -4.13 50.11
CA THR A 312 -32.87 -4.41 50.58
C THR A 312 -32.30 -5.82 50.37
N SER A 313 -31.15 -5.83 49.68
CA SER A 313 -29.93 -6.66 49.86
C SER A 313 -29.95 -8.18 49.65
N GLY A 314 -29.01 -8.65 48.83
CA GLY A 314 -28.56 -10.04 48.77
C GLY A 314 -27.32 -10.19 47.88
N SER A 315 -26.16 -10.36 48.51
CA SER A 315 -24.84 -10.61 47.93
C SER A 315 -24.57 -12.12 47.78
N SER A 316 -23.46 -12.47 47.12
CA SER A 316 -22.78 -13.77 46.98
C SER A 316 -23.35 -14.72 45.91
N GLY A 317 -22.56 -15.42 45.10
CA GLY A 317 -21.12 -15.59 44.98
C GLY A 317 -20.82 -16.91 44.26
N SER A 318 -19.58 -17.06 43.76
CA SER A 318 -18.92 -18.32 43.38
C SER A 318 -19.31 -18.95 42.03
N SER A 319 -18.50 -19.70 41.28
CA SER A 319 -17.05 -19.91 41.02
C SER A 319 -16.99 -21.06 39.99
N GLY A 320 -15.90 -21.16 39.22
CA GLY A 320 -15.56 -22.36 38.41
C GLY A 320 -15.46 -22.04 36.92
N ALA A 321 -14.33 -21.78 36.28
CA ALA A 321 -13.01 -22.44 36.21
C ALA A 321 -12.92 -23.68 35.30
N SER A 322 -11.84 -23.69 34.51
CA SER A 322 -11.17 -24.78 33.77
C SER A 322 -11.52 -24.92 32.27
N VAL A 323 -10.65 -24.47 31.35
CA VAL A 323 -9.37 -25.04 30.83
C VAL A 323 -9.60 -26.12 29.76
N SER A 324 -9.11 -25.87 28.53
CA SER A 324 -8.49 -26.87 27.65
C SER A 324 -7.85 -26.27 26.38
N SER A 325 -6.53 -26.28 26.35
CA SER A 325 -5.60 -26.38 25.20
C SER A 325 -4.42 -27.21 25.76
N PRO A 326 -3.70 -28.05 24.98
CA PRO A 326 -3.07 -27.66 23.71
C PRO A 326 -2.98 -28.77 22.63
N GLY A 327 -2.43 -28.44 21.46
CA GLY A 327 -2.07 -29.41 20.44
C GLY A 327 -1.04 -28.88 19.44
N SER A 328 0.25 -28.99 19.78
CA SER A 328 1.38 -28.84 18.85
C SER A 328 1.46 -30.06 17.92
N LYS A 329 1.66 -29.83 16.62
CA LYS A 329 2.32 -30.81 15.73
C LYS A 329 3.29 -30.12 14.79
N THR A 330 4.56 -30.42 15.03
CA THR A 330 5.70 -30.32 14.12
C THR A 330 5.60 -31.39 13.04
N VAL A 331 5.85 -31.04 11.77
CA VAL A 331 6.28 -31.99 10.73
C VAL A 331 7.46 -31.38 9.99
N SER A 332 8.51 -32.19 9.87
CA SER A 332 9.76 -31.92 9.18
C SER A 332 9.70 -32.40 7.73
N LYS A 333 10.31 -31.60 6.84
CA LYS A 333 11.25 -31.97 5.77
C LYS A 333 10.97 -33.22 4.91
N GLU A 334 10.81 -33.01 3.60
CA GLU A 334 11.31 -33.94 2.58
C GLU A 334 11.89 -33.15 1.38
N THR A 335 13.09 -33.55 1.00
CA THR A 335 13.90 -33.12 -0.15
C THR A 335 13.68 -34.11 -1.29
N THR A 336 13.52 -33.65 -2.53
CA THR A 336 13.75 -34.50 -3.70
C THR A 336 14.35 -33.64 -4.83
N GLU A 337 15.55 -34.04 -5.24
CA GLU A 337 16.24 -33.68 -6.47
C GLU A 337 15.63 -34.47 -7.63
N ASP A 338 15.43 -33.80 -8.77
CA ASP A 338 15.69 -34.30 -10.13
C ASP A 338 15.94 -33.09 -11.05
#